data_AF-A0A945UAC6-F1
#
_entry.id   AF-A0A945UAC6-F1
#
_cell.length_a   1.000
_cell.length_b   1.000
_cell.length_c   1.000
_cell.angle_alpha   90.00
_cell.angle_beta   90.00
_cell.angle_gamma   90.00
#
_symmetry.space_group_name_H-M   'P 1'
#
loop_
_entity.id
_entity.type
_entity.pdbx_description
1 polymer ?
#
loop_
_entity_poly.entity_id
_entity_poly.type
_entity_poly.pdbx_seq_one_letter_code
_entity_poly.pdbx_strand_id
1 'polypeptide(L)'
;KDAVHEQIIRAHELESENFKIINHYHEFPERFDKDYTTCPSQQFLTIIGADSKVYSCHDKAYTDLGFLGSIENRSFKEFWFSEENRTRMQAINPSIHCNHHCAEHRRNLLLHEYLSIDKGHAEFI
;
A
#
# COMPACT_ATOMS: atom_id res chain seq x y z
N LYS A 1 19.43 13.46 8.06
CA LYS A 1 18.90 14.17 6.89
C LYS A 1 20.03 14.88 6.15
N ASP A 2 20.91 15.59 6.87
CA ASP A 2 22.03 16.36 6.29
C ASP A 2 22.98 15.53 5.42
N ALA A 3 23.40 14.34 5.89
CA ALA A 3 24.24 13.43 5.11
C ALA A 3 23.61 12.99 3.77
N VAL A 4 22.28 12.81 3.72
CA VAL A 4 21.57 12.43 2.49
C VAL A 4 21.51 13.62 1.54
N HIS A 5 21.33 14.84 2.06
CA HIS A 5 21.34 16.05 1.27
C HIS A 5 22.70 16.29 0.61
N GLU A 6 23.79 16.13 1.36
CA GLU A 6 25.16 16.19 0.82
C GLU A 6 25.41 15.14 -0.27
N GLN A 7 24.93 13.91 -0.07
CA GLN A 7 25.04 12.84 -1.06
C GLN A 7 24.26 13.14 -2.34
N ILE A 8 23.05 13.71 -2.23
CA ILE A 8 22.26 14.12 -3.39
C ILE A 8 22.96 15.23 -4.17
N ILE A 9 23.53 16.22 -3.49
CA ILE A 9 24.31 17.29 -4.13
C ILE A 9 25.48 16.68 -4.92
N ARG A 10 26.25 15.78 -4.30
CA ARG A 10 27.34 15.06 -4.98
C ARG A 10 26.86 14.20 -6.14
N ALA A 11 25.68 13.61 -6.05
CA ALA A 11 25.12 12.82 -7.14
C ALA A 11 24.85 13.69 -8.37
N HIS A 12 24.38 14.93 -8.21
CA HIS A 12 24.18 15.85 -9.33
C HIS A 12 25.47 16.19 -10.10
N GLU A 13 26.66 16.01 -9.51
CA GLU A 13 27.94 16.14 -10.21
C GLU A 13 28.14 15.05 -11.30
N LEU A 14 27.37 13.96 -11.24
CA LEU A 14 27.39 12.87 -12.23
C LEU A 14 26.50 13.16 -13.44
N GLU A 15 25.72 14.24 -13.42
CA GLU A 15 24.87 14.62 -14.55
C GLU A 15 25.69 14.97 -15.79
N SER A 16 25.13 14.66 -16.97
CA SER A 16 25.70 15.01 -18.26
C SER A 16 24.61 15.49 -19.22
N GLU A 17 24.95 15.64 -20.50
CA GLU A 17 23.96 15.92 -21.55
C GLU A 17 22.97 14.76 -21.71
N ASN A 18 23.43 13.51 -21.56
CA ASN A 18 22.63 12.30 -21.79
C ASN A 18 22.17 11.60 -20.51
N PHE A 19 22.47 12.18 -19.34
CA PHE A 19 22.10 11.60 -18.05
C PHE A 19 21.67 12.71 -17.08
N LYS A 20 20.46 12.59 -16.52
CA LYS A 20 19.88 13.54 -15.57
C LYS A 20 19.37 12.81 -14.35
N ILE A 21 19.53 13.42 -13.18
CA ILE A 21 19.06 12.88 -11.92
C ILE A 21 17.80 13.64 -11.52
N ILE A 22 16.73 12.89 -11.29
CA ILE A 22 15.48 13.44 -10.76
C ILE A 22 15.43 13.14 -9.27
N ASN A 23 15.47 14.20 -8.45
CA ASN A 23 15.47 14.08 -7.00
C ASN A 23 14.06 14.33 -6.42
N HIS A 24 13.40 13.25 -5.98
CA HIS A 24 12.14 13.31 -5.22
C HIS A 24 12.32 13.07 -3.72
N TYR A 25 13.55 13.15 -3.17
CA TYR A 25 13.78 12.90 -1.75
C TYR A 25 13.05 13.89 -0.83
N HIS A 26 12.73 15.08 -1.34
CA HIS A 26 11.93 16.09 -0.63
C HIS A 26 10.44 15.73 -0.54
N GLU A 27 9.94 14.86 -1.42
CA GLU A 27 8.56 14.36 -1.39
C GLU A 27 8.39 13.20 -0.40
N PHE A 28 9.51 12.71 0.17
CA PHE A 28 9.45 11.65 1.16
C PHE A 28 8.78 12.20 2.42
N PRO A 29 7.62 11.66 2.82
CA PRO A 29 6.90 12.20 3.97
C PRO A 29 7.78 12.08 5.22
N GLU A 30 7.71 13.08 6.08
CA GLU A 30 8.51 13.10 7.31
C GLU A 30 8.18 11.93 8.26
N ARG A 31 7.01 11.32 8.08
CA ARG A 31 6.51 10.18 8.84
C ARG A 31 5.71 9.22 7.96
N PHE A 32 5.85 7.92 8.21
CA PHE A 32 5.05 6.87 7.57
C PHE A 32 3.87 6.41 8.41
N ASP A 33 3.60 7.09 9.51
CA ASP A 33 2.48 6.78 10.39
C ASP A 33 1.16 6.82 9.60
N LYS A 34 0.27 5.90 9.90
CA LYS A 34 -1.10 5.85 9.37
C LYS A 34 -2.04 6.13 10.53
N ASP A 35 -2.89 7.14 10.36
CA ASP A 35 -3.91 7.54 11.33
C ASP A 35 -5.21 6.73 11.20
N TYR A 36 -5.24 5.74 10.30
CA TYR A 36 -6.34 4.82 10.09
C TYR A 36 -5.97 3.37 10.41
N THR A 37 -6.97 2.60 10.84
CA THR A 37 -6.80 1.22 11.31
C THR A 37 -7.28 0.16 10.33
N THR A 38 -7.83 0.56 9.17
CA THR A 38 -8.29 -0.35 8.13
C THR A 38 -7.80 0.10 6.75
N CYS A 39 -7.63 -0.84 5.81
CA CYS A 39 -7.08 -0.58 4.48
C CYS A 39 -8.09 -0.95 3.37
N PRO A 40 -9.04 -0.06 3.03
CA PRO A 40 -10.06 -0.35 2.01
C PRO A 40 -9.49 -0.71 0.63
N SER A 41 -8.33 -0.16 0.26
CA SER A 41 -7.65 -0.44 -1.01
C SER A 41 -7.40 -1.93 -1.28
N GLN A 42 -7.31 -2.78 -0.24
CA GLN A 42 -7.14 -4.23 -0.38
C GLN A 42 -8.30 -4.90 -1.13
N GLN A 43 -9.48 -4.28 -1.16
CA GLN A 43 -10.65 -4.76 -1.93
C GLN A 43 -10.56 -4.41 -3.42
N PHE A 44 -9.71 -3.46 -3.79
CA PHE A 44 -9.59 -2.92 -5.15
C PHE A 44 -8.30 -3.32 -5.86
N LEU A 45 -7.28 -3.74 -5.11
CA LEU A 45 -6.01 -4.22 -5.66
C LEU A 45 -5.67 -5.58 -5.07
N THR A 46 -6.03 -6.62 -5.80
CA THR A 46 -5.63 -8.00 -5.48
C THR A 46 -4.22 -8.27 -6.00
N ILE A 47 -3.38 -8.87 -5.16
CA ILE A 47 -2.02 -9.29 -5.54
C ILE A 47 -1.95 -10.82 -5.50
N ILE A 48 -1.63 -11.44 -6.63
CA ILE A 48 -1.42 -12.90 -6.75
C ILE A 48 0.03 -13.11 -7.18
N GLY A 49 0.79 -13.84 -6.35
CA GLY A 49 2.18 -14.19 -6.61
C GLY A 49 2.32 -15.34 -7.59
N ALA A 50 3.53 -15.49 -8.15
CA ALA A 50 3.87 -16.62 -9.02
C ALA A 50 3.92 -17.96 -8.27
N ASP A 51 3.89 -17.93 -6.93
CA ASP A 51 3.83 -19.10 -6.04
C ASP A 51 2.39 -19.51 -5.69
N SER A 52 1.40 -19.05 -6.46
CA SER A 52 -0.03 -19.30 -6.24
C SER A 52 -0.56 -18.77 -4.90
N LYS A 53 0.15 -17.83 -4.25
CA LYS A 53 -0.31 -17.18 -3.01
C LYS A 53 -0.94 -15.83 -3.30
N VAL A 54 -1.91 -15.46 -2.48
CA VAL A 54 -2.59 -14.17 -2.51
C VAL A 54 -2.07 -13.31 -1.38
N TYR A 55 -1.82 -12.03 -1.68
CA TYR A 55 -1.23 -11.07 -0.76
C TYR A 55 -2.07 -9.81 -0.60
N SER A 56 -1.87 -9.14 0.53
CA SER A 56 -2.63 -7.94 0.91
C SER A 56 -2.27 -6.67 0.14
N CYS A 57 -1.01 -6.53 -0.28
CA CYS A 57 -0.55 -5.43 -1.14
C CYS A 57 0.79 -5.78 -1.80
N HIS A 58 1.20 -4.99 -2.79
CA HIS A 58 2.44 -5.22 -3.53
C HIS A 58 3.68 -5.07 -2.64
N ASP A 59 3.69 -4.09 -1.72
CA ASP A 59 4.78 -3.87 -0.76
C ASP A 59 5.01 -5.04 0.20
N LYS A 60 4.00 -5.90 0.39
CA LYS A 60 4.04 -7.05 1.30
C LYS A 60 3.95 -8.40 0.59
N ALA A 61 4.01 -8.40 -0.74
CA ALA A 61 4.07 -9.65 -1.49
C ALA A 61 5.27 -10.49 -1.04
N TYR A 62 5.09 -11.80 -0.97
CA TYR A 62 6.10 -12.76 -0.51
C TYR A 62 6.57 -12.59 0.95
N THR A 63 5.77 -11.94 1.80
CA THR A 63 6.02 -11.84 3.25
C THR A 63 4.91 -12.50 4.05
N ASP A 64 5.21 -12.98 5.26
CA ASP A 64 4.21 -13.56 6.17
C ASP A 64 3.13 -12.54 6.56
N LEU A 65 3.54 -11.28 6.80
CA LEU A 65 2.62 -10.19 7.15
C LEU A 65 1.65 -9.86 6.00
N GLY A 66 2.09 -10.05 4.75
CA GLY A 66 1.28 -9.83 3.57
C GLY A 66 0.42 -11.01 3.15
N PHE A 67 0.71 -12.21 3.66
CA PHE A 67 0.12 -13.46 3.18
C PHE A 67 -1.36 -13.58 3.57
N LEU A 68 -2.23 -13.71 2.58
CA LEU A 68 -3.67 -13.91 2.76
C LEU A 68 -4.10 -15.37 2.55
N GLY A 69 -3.36 -16.18 1.80
CA GLY A 69 -3.68 -17.58 1.56
C GLY A 69 -3.17 -18.10 0.21
N SER A 70 -3.42 -19.38 -0.08
CA SER A 70 -3.00 -20.03 -1.34
C SER A 70 -4.20 -20.45 -2.19
N ILE A 71 -4.04 -20.35 -3.51
CA ILE A 71 -4.98 -20.80 -4.53
C ILE A 71 -4.44 -21.99 -5.34
N GLU A 72 -3.35 -22.63 -4.91
CA GLU A 72 -2.70 -23.74 -5.62
C GLU A 72 -3.66 -24.91 -5.93
N ASN A 73 -4.58 -25.20 -5.00
CA ASN A 73 -5.49 -26.35 -5.09
C ASN A 73 -6.97 -25.96 -5.01
N ARG A 74 -7.31 -24.69 -5.26
CA ARG A 74 -8.69 -24.19 -5.19
C ARG A 74 -8.90 -23.00 -6.12
N SER A 75 -10.15 -22.73 -6.51
CA SER A 75 -10.42 -21.56 -7.34
C SER A 75 -10.19 -20.26 -6.57
N PHE A 76 -9.72 -19.22 -7.26
CA PHE A 76 -9.55 -17.89 -6.65
C PHE A 76 -10.87 -17.37 -6.06
N LYS A 77 -12.00 -17.58 -6.75
CA LYS A 77 -13.33 -17.17 -6.25
C LYS A 77 -13.64 -17.80 -4.89
N GLU A 78 -13.44 -19.10 -4.76
CA GLU A 78 -13.69 -19.83 -3.53
C GLU A 78 -12.80 -19.33 -2.38
N PHE A 79 -11.51 -19.08 -2.66
CA PHE A 79 -10.60 -18.49 -1.69
C PHE A 79 -10.98 -17.05 -1.31
N TRP A 80 -11.24 -16.18 -2.30
CA TRP A 80 -11.46 -14.75 -2.09
C TRP A 80 -12.69 -14.48 -1.21
N PHE A 81 -13.77 -15.25 -1.43
CA PHE A 81 -15.00 -15.17 -0.65
C PHE A 81 -15.01 -16.09 0.60
N SER A 82 -13.88 -16.69 0.95
CA SER A 82 -13.78 -17.54 2.15
C SER A 82 -13.71 -16.72 3.44
N GLU A 83 -14.17 -17.32 4.54
CA GLU A 83 -14.04 -16.75 5.89
C GLU A 83 -12.57 -16.54 6.29
N GLU A 84 -11.70 -17.45 5.85
CA GLU A 84 -10.26 -17.39 6.07
C GLU A 84 -9.66 -16.10 5.49
N ASN A 85 -9.93 -15.81 4.22
CA ASN A 85 -9.45 -14.59 3.57
C ASN A 85 -10.05 -13.35 4.23
N ARG A 86 -11.36 -13.35 4.51
CA ARG A 86 -12.05 -12.24 5.17
C ARG A 86 -11.40 -11.89 6.51
N THR A 87 -11.11 -12.90 7.32
CA THR A 87 -10.47 -12.73 8.64
C THR A 87 -9.07 -12.14 8.50
N ARG A 88 -8.26 -12.66 7.57
CA ARG A 88 -6.89 -12.15 7.36
C ARG A 88 -6.86 -10.73 6.83
N MET A 89 -7.78 -10.37 5.92
CA MET A 89 -7.89 -8.99 5.44
C MET A 89 -8.27 -8.04 6.57
N GLN A 90 -9.23 -8.41 7.43
CA GLN A 90 -9.66 -7.58 8.57
C GLN A 90 -8.60 -7.44 9.67
N ALA A 91 -7.71 -8.42 9.81
CA ALA A 91 -6.63 -8.38 10.79
C ALA A 91 -5.53 -7.35 10.43
N ILE A 92 -5.51 -6.83 9.20
CA ILE A 92 -4.50 -5.88 8.77
C ILE A 92 -4.85 -4.48 9.28
N ASN A 93 -4.03 -3.99 10.20
CA ASN A 93 -4.08 -2.63 10.72
C ASN A 93 -2.90 -1.79 10.19
N PRO A 94 -3.13 -0.84 9.27
CA PRO A 94 -2.07 0.00 8.71
C PRO A 94 -1.30 0.85 9.73
N SER A 95 -1.92 1.25 10.85
CA SER A 95 -1.22 2.01 11.90
C SER A 95 -0.17 1.20 12.64
N ILE A 96 -0.24 -0.14 12.55
CA ILE A 96 0.71 -1.07 13.19
C ILE A 96 1.59 -1.75 12.14
N HIS A 97 0.98 -2.24 11.06
CA HIS A 97 1.61 -3.11 10.08
C HIS A 97 2.26 -2.36 8.91
N CYS A 98 1.98 -1.06 8.73
CA CYS A 98 2.38 -0.30 7.55
C CYS A 98 3.18 0.97 7.89
N ASN A 99 4.30 0.81 8.58
CA ASN A 99 5.27 1.89 8.85
C ASN A 99 6.27 2.08 7.69
N HIS A 100 5.74 2.25 6.48
CA HIS A 100 6.53 2.48 5.27
C HIS A 100 5.81 3.46 4.33
N HIS A 101 6.55 3.96 3.34
CA HIS A 101 5.95 4.64 2.19
C HIS A 101 4.99 3.68 1.51
N CYS A 102 3.71 4.08 1.40
CA CYS A 102 2.64 3.22 0.95
C CYS A 102 1.95 3.92 -0.22
N ALA A 103 2.05 3.36 -1.42
CA ALA A 103 1.42 3.94 -2.63
C ALA A 103 -0.11 4.05 -2.50
N GLU A 104 -0.71 3.20 -1.65
CA GLU A 104 -2.14 3.16 -1.38
C GLU A 104 -2.60 4.19 -0.34
N HIS A 105 -1.69 4.92 0.31
CA HIS A 105 -2.03 5.79 1.43
C HIS A 105 -3.07 6.85 1.07
N ARG A 106 -2.79 7.62 0.02
CA ARG A 106 -3.72 8.67 -0.46
C ARG A 106 -5.06 8.10 -0.90
N ARG A 107 -5.06 6.92 -1.54
CA ARG A 107 -6.30 6.25 -1.96
C ARG A 107 -7.11 5.77 -0.75
N ASN A 108 -6.47 5.24 0.28
CA ASN A 108 -7.15 4.85 1.51
C ASN A 108 -7.76 6.06 2.24
N LEU A 109 -7.08 7.21 2.29
CA LEU A 109 -7.66 8.43 2.88
C LEU A 109 -8.94 8.85 2.15
N LEU A 110 -8.92 8.87 0.81
CA LEU A 110 -10.10 9.19 -0.01
C LEU A 110 -11.22 8.16 0.16
N LEU A 111 -10.88 6.86 0.23
CA LEU A 111 -11.87 5.81 0.46
C LEU A 111 -12.49 5.92 1.85
N HIS A 112 -11.71 6.27 2.88
CA HIS A 112 -12.23 6.51 4.23
C HIS A 112 -13.14 7.72 4.27
N GLU A 113 -12.77 8.81 3.62
CA GLU A 113 -13.63 9.99 3.45
C GLU A 113 -14.95 9.58 2.80
N TYR A 114 -14.91 8.90 1.66
CA TYR A 114 -16.10 8.42 0.95
C TYR A 114 -16.96 7.49 1.80
N LEU A 115 -16.36 6.52 2.50
CA LEU A 115 -17.07 5.57 3.37
C LEU A 115 -17.68 6.24 4.61
N SER A 116 -17.16 7.41 5.01
CA SER A 116 -17.67 8.21 6.12
C SER A 116 -18.79 9.19 5.74
N ILE A 117 -19.06 9.36 4.44
CA ILE A 117 -20.13 10.25 3.96
C ILE A 117 -21.47 9.82 4.55
N ASP A 118 -22.21 10.78 5.10
CA ASP A 118 -23.58 10.57 5.50
C ASP A 118 -24.41 10.17 4.28
N LYS A 119 -25.10 9.03 4.37
CA LYS A 119 -25.93 8.49 3.29
C LYS A 119 -27.02 9.48 2.85
N GLY A 120 -27.49 10.35 3.74
CA GLY A 120 -28.44 11.42 3.41
C GLY A 120 -27.85 12.54 2.56
N HIS A 121 -26.52 12.75 2.61
CA HIS A 121 -25.80 13.73 1.79
C HIS A 121 -25.26 13.13 0.48
N ALA A 122 -25.11 11.80 0.39
CA ALA A 122 -24.60 11.14 -0.80
C ALA A 122 -25.44 11.37 -2.07
N GLU A 123 -26.74 11.68 -1.92
CA GLU A 123 -27.65 11.97 -3.04
C GLU A 123 -27.44 13.36 -3.68
N PHE A 124 -26.63 14.23 -3.06
CA PHE A 124 -26.46 15.64 -3.46
C PHE A 124 -25.05 15.99 -3.97
N ILE A 125 -24.18 14.98 -4.19
CA ILE A 125 -22.80 15.12 -4.69
C ILE A 125 -22.69 14.49 -6.09
#